data_AF-A0A9W9TQ96-F1
#
_entry.id   AF-A0A9W9TQ96-F1
#
_cell.length_a   1.000
_cell.length_b   1.000
_cell.length_c   1.000
_cell.angle_alpha   90.00
_cell.angle_beta   90.00
_cell.angle_gamma   90.00
#
_symmetry.space_group_name_H-M   'P 1'
#
loop_
_entity.id
_entity.type
_entity.pdbx_description
1 polymer ?
#
loop_
_entity_poly.entity_id
_entity_poly.type
_entity_poly.pdbx_seq_one_letter_code
_entity_poly.pdbx_strand_id
1 'polypeptide(L)'
;MRSKLASLPKPKETEWELEELPSESAEPAAAVEYSEEDSAERDRREREAREKAAQAEFKRQSQAYQRGLPRPAVLDLSALMERASHVADPIEGLIAKEAAIILAHDSRRYPVPGAKVEGTAPKLTRVDDRFLEAARSAIAAEVASTSAQEQQQAWQEQFDDVWSSTHAKCLPGLDNYADDEEEQNAFQEEQRMIGAFDNVQESLLATAERGNKLEKKLSLHYGGYQNRAKTLRAKILEANAALPKLQDDLEAFRNLQISEGAAVSSRLEKLREEVSFIMRREREAQELYKSRRDELDELVAGTARVNGWH
;
A
#
# COMPACT_ATOMS: atom_id res chain seq x y z
N MET A 1 25.92 37.74 -18.78
CA MET A 1 25.51 37.39 -20.16
C MET A 1 25.49 38.61 -21.09
N ARG A 2 24.93 39.77 -20.71
CA ARG A 2 24.96 41.00 -21.54
C ARG A 2 26.37 41.55 -21.86
N SER A 3 27.33 41.42 -20.94
CA SER A 3 28.70 41.92 -21.14
C SER A 3 29.58 41.10 -22.10
N LYS A 4 29.23 39.83 -22.36
CA LYS A 4 29.96 38.96 -23.31
C LYS A 4 29.41 39.04 -24.75
N LEU A 5 28.24 39.65 -24.94
CA LEU A 5 27.62 39.86 -26.26
C LEU A 5 28.01 41.22 -26.88
N ALA A 6 28.54 42.15 -26.08
CA ALA A 6 28.99 43.46 -26.53
C ALA A 6 30.42 43.47 -27.11
N SER A 7 31.16 42.36 -27.00
CA SER A 7 32.52 42.22 -27.52
C SER A 7 32.58 41.61 -28.92
N LEU A 8 31.45 41.44 -29.60
CA LEU A 8 31.42 41.02 -30.99
C LEU A 8 31.73 42.23 -31.89
N PRO A 9 32.61 42.09 -32.89
CA PRO A 9 32.88 43.15 -33.86
C PRO A 9 31.58 43.56 -34.56
N LYS A 10 31.31 44.86 -34.65
CA LYS A 10 30.13 45.37 -35.37
C LYS A 10 30.19 44.87 -36.83
N PRO A 11 29.10 44.30 -37.36
CA PRO A 11 29.08 43.80 -38.73
C PRO A 11 29.40 44.94 -39.70
N LYS A 12 30.34 44.71 -40.61
CA LYS A 12 30.65 45.64 -41.70
C LYS A 12 29.43 45.70 -42.61
N GLU A 13 28.89 46.89 -42.81
CA GLU A 13 27.90 47.14 -43.86
C GLU A 13 28.60 46.96 -45.20
N THR A 14 28.38 45.80 -45.81
CA THR A 14 28.64 45.61 -47.24
C THR A 14 27.41 46.14 -47.95
N GLU A 15 27.56 47.32 -48.55
CA GLU A 15 26.64 47.85 -49.56
C GLU A 15 26.56 46.83 -50.69
N TRP A 16 25.44 46.12 -50.78
CA TRP A 16 25.13 45.31 -51.95
C TRP A 16 24.58 46.28 -52.99
N GLU A 17 25.42 46.69 -53.94
CA GLU A 17 24.99 47.32 -55.19
C GLU A 17 24.03 46.35 -55.88
N LEU A 18 22.74 46.68 -55.82
CA LEU A 18 21.66 45.95 -56.46
C LEU A 18 21.70 46.31 -57.95
N GLU A 19 22.43 45.52 -58.74
CA GLU A 19 22.34 45.56 -60.20
C GLU A 19 20.88 45.35 -60.65
N GLU A 20 20.46 46.25 -61.51
CA GLU A 20 19.13 46.37 -62.10
C GLU A 20 18.64 45.06 -62.75
N LEU A 21 17.42 44.65 -62.42
CA LEU A 21 16.58 43.81 -63.27
C LEU A 21 15.19 44.44 -63.45
N PRO A 22 14.55 44.25 -64.61
CA PRO A 22 13.64 45.21 -65.22
C PRO A 22 12.20 45.15 -64.71
N SER A 23 11.61 46.34 -64.59
CA SER A 23 10.19 46.70 -64.72
C SER A 23 9.14 45.65 -64.34
N GLU A 24 8.57 45.86 -63.15
CA GLU A 24 7.13 46.07 -62.95
C GLU A 24 6.18 45.22 -63.83
N SER A 25 5.92 44.01 -63.37
CA SER A 25 4.60 43.40 -63.49
C SER A 25 4.17 43.05 -62.08
N ALA A 26 3.16 43.77 -61.58
CA ALA A 26 2.51 43.46 -60.33
C ALA A 26 1.91 42.05 -60.42
N GLU A 27 2.66 41.03 -59.99
CA GLU A 27 2.05 39.77 -59.62
C GLU A 27 1.10 40.07 -58.47
N PRO A 28 -0.17 39.67 -58.55
CA PRO A 28 -1.06 39.82 -57.43
C PRO A 28 -0.39 39.05 -56.30
N ALA A 29 -0.16 39.73 -55.18
CA ALA A 29 -0.13 39.04 -53.91
C ALA A 29 -1.47 38.32 -53.84
N ALA A 30 -1.51 37.07 -54.31
CA ALA A 30 -2.46 36.10 -53.82
C ALA A 30 -2.19 36.14 -52.33
N ALA A 31 -3.00 36.92 -51.63
CA ALA A 31 -3.27 36.67 -50.24
C ALA A 31 -3.55 35.18 -50.22
N VAL A 32 -2.55 34.40 -49.80
CA VAL A 32 -2.83 33.12 -49.21
C VAL A 32 -3.73 33.54 -48.08
N GLU A 33 -5.03 33.47 -48.31
CA GLU A 33 -6.00 33.35 -47.26
C GLU A 33 -5.47 32.15 -46.49
N TYR A 34 -4.66 32.44 -45.46
CA TYR A 34 -4.59 31.58 -44.32
C TYR A 34 -6.04 31.55 -43.86
N SER A 35 -6.83 30.63 -44.42
CA SER A 35 -7.97 30.16 -43.68
C SER A 35 -7.32 29.73 -42.37
N GLU A 36 -7.64 30.47 -41.33
CA GLU A 36 -7.49 30.03 -39.97
C GLU A 36 -8.47 28.85 -39.83
N GLU A 37 -8.18 27.73 -40.53
CA GLU A 37 -8.66 26.44 -40.07
C GLU A 37 -8.21 26.37 -38.62
N ASP A 38 -9.19 26.23 -37.73
CA ASP A 38 -9.00 26.07 -36.30
C ASP A 38 -7.78 25.18 -36.09
N SER A 39 -6.76 25.66 -35.37
CA SER A 39 -5.55 24.88 -35.11
C SER A 39 -5.90 23.51 -34.51
N ALA A 40 -7.03 23.43 -33.81
CA ALA A 40 -7.64 22.21 -33.30
C ALA A 40 -8.06 21.18 -34.37
N GLU A 41 -8.48 21.60 -35.57
CA GLU A 41 -8.84 20.68 -36.67
C GLU A 41 -7.61 20.12 -37.39
N ARG A 42 -6.59 20.95 -37.61
CA ARG A 42 -5.29 20.49 -38.14
C ARG A 42 -4.62 19.51 -37.18
N ASP A 43 -4.56 19.86 -35.89
CA ASP A 43 -4.02 19.00 -34.85
C ASP A 43 -4.80 17.68 -34.74
N ARG A 44 -6.12 17.69 -34.98
CA ARG A 44 -6.95 16.47 -34.97
C ARG A 44 -6.62 15.57 -36.15
N ARG A 45 -6.53 16.13 -37.36
CA ARG A 45 -6.16 15.39 -38.57
C ARG A 45 -4.75 14.82 -38.48
N GLU A 46 -3.80 15.58 -37.95
CA GLU A 46 -2.43 15.13 -37.75
C GLU A 46 -2.35 14.05 -36.65
N ARG A 47 -3.09 14.21 -35.55
CA ARG A 47 -3.21 13.16 -34.52
C ARG A 47 -3.80 11.89 -35.08
N GLU A 48 -4.90 11.95 -35.84
CA GLU A 48 -5.50 10.77 -36.47
C GLU A 48 -4.56 10.12 -37.49
N ALA A 49 -3.83 10.90 -38.28
CA ALA A 49 -2.84 10.36 -39.23
C ALA A 49 -1.68 9.68 -38.49
N ARG A 50 -1.19 10.28 -37.40
CA ARG A 50 -0.14 9.74 -36.55
C ARG A 50 -0.59 8.47 -35.82
N GLU A 51 -1.83 8.44 -35.32
CA GLU A 51 -2.42 7.27 -34.68
C GLU A 51 -2.62 6.13 -35.68
N LYS A 52 -3.12 6.41 -36.89
CA LYS A 52 -3.24 5.41 -37.97
C LYS A 52 -1.88 4.86 -38.37
N ALA A 53 -0.87 5.72 -38.51
CA ALA A 53 0.51 5.31 -38.79
C ALA A 53 1.08 4.44 -37.65
N ALA A 54 0.88 4.86 -36.39
CA ALA A 54 1.33 4.10 -35.22
C ALA A 54 0.62 2.74 -35.11
N GLN A 55 -0.68 2.66 -35.40
CA GLN A 55 -1.43 1.40 -35.43
C GLN A 55 -0.94 0.48 -36.55
N ALA A 56 -0.65 1.03 -37.74
CA ALA A 56 -0.07 0.26 -38.84
C ALA A 56 1.33 -0.26 -38.48
N GLU A 57 2.17 0.57 -37.86
CA GLU A 57 3.49 0.14 -37.36
C GLU A 57 3.38 -0.90 -36.25
N PHE A 58 2.41 -0.78 -35.35
CA PHE A 58 2.16 -1.73 -34.27
C PHE A 58 1.74 -3.10 -34.82
N LYS A 59 0.83 -3.13 -35.81
CA LYS A 59 0.38 -4.36 -36.49
C LYS A 59 1.49 -5.09 -37.25
N ARG A 60 2.56 -4.36 -37.63
CA ARG A 60 3.78 -4.90 -38.26
C ARG A 60 4.81 -5.45 -37.28
N GLN A 61 4.72 -5.11 -35.98
CA GLN A 61 5.61 -5.68 -34.97
C GLN A 61 5.29 -7.17 -34.73
N SER A 62 6.18 -7.85 -34.01
CA SER A 62 5.95 -9.25 -33.62
C SER A 62 4.69 -9.44 -32.76
N GLN A 63 4.12 -10.63 -32.82
CA GLN A 63 2.95 -10.98 -31.98
C GLN A 63 3.28 -10.95 -30.49
N ALA A 64 4.51 -11.31 -30.09
CA ALA A 64 4.95 -11.25 -28.70
C ALA A 64 4.92 -9.81 -28.16
N TYR A 65 5.36 -8.84 -28.98
CA TYR A 65 5.25 -7.42 -28.66
C TYR A 65 3.79 -6.95 -28.59
N GLN A 66 2.97 -7.33 -29.57
CA GLN A 66 1.56 -6.92 -29.63
C GLN A 66 0.73 -7.44 -28.46
N ARG A 67 1.01 -8.66 -28.00
CA ARG A 67 0.29 -9.33 -26.90
C ARG A 67 0.86 -9.01 -25.51
N GLY A 68 1.95 -8.24 -25.43
CA GLY A 68 2.60 -7.91 -24.16
C GLY A 68 3.19 -9.13 -23.44
N LEU A 69 3.60 -10.16 -24.18
CA LEU A 69 4.17 -11.38 -23.61
C LEU A 69 5.60 -11.13 -23.07
N PRO A 70 6.05 -11.88 -22.05
CA PRO A 70 7.40 -11.74 -21.51
C PRO A 70 8.44 -12.03 -22.59
N ARG A 71 9.44 -11.15 -22.70
CA ARG A 71 10.56 -11.27 -23.64
C ARG A 71 11.85 -11.58 -22.88
N PRO A 72 12.80 -12.33 -23.49
CA PRO A 72 14.05 -12.69 -22.83
C PRO A 72 14.88 -11.45 -22.50
N ALA A 73 15.39 -11.39 -21.28
CA ALA A 73 16.28 -10.32 -20.84
C ALA A 73 17.71 -10.52 -21.37
N VAL A 74 18.18 -11.76 -21.48
CA VAL A 74 19.52 -12.07 -22.01
C VAL A 74 19.35 -12.86 -23.29
N LEU A 75 19.96 -12.39 -24.37
CA LEU A 75 19.90 -13.04 -25.67
C LEU A 75 21.28 -13.08 -26.31
N ASP A 76 21.76 -14.29 -26.58
CA ASP A 76 22.94 -14.54 -27.39
C ASP A 76 22.49 -15.00 -28.79
N LEU A 77 22.72 -14.12 -29.77
CA LEU A 77 22.32 -14.39 -31.15
C LEU A 77 23.20 -15.47 -31.80
N SER A 78 24.49 -15.51 -31.48
CA SER A 78 25.43 -16.50 -32.03
C SER A 78 25.01 -17.91 -31.65
N ALA A 79 24.77 -18.15 -30.37
CA ALA A 79 24.32 -19.44 -29.87
C ALA A 79 22.96 -19.84 -30.46
N LEU A 80 22.04 -18.88 -30.65
CA LEU A 80 20.74 -19.16 -31.25
C LEU A 80 20.83 -19.52 -32.74
N MET A 81 21.70 -18.85 -33.50
CA MET A 81 21.95 -19.17 -34.90
C MET A 81 22.66 -20.52 -35.08
N GLU A 82 23.58 -20.87 -34.18
CA GLU A 82 24.25 -22.17 -34.17
C GLU A 82 23.24 -23.30 -33.93
N ARG A 83 22.39 -23.19 -32.90
CA ARG A 83 21.30 -24.14 -32.66
C ARG A 83 20.37 -24.29 -33.87
N ALA A 84 19.98 -23.18 -34.48
CA ALA A 84 19.13 -23.19 -35.68
C ALA A 84 19.81 -23.85 -36.91
N SER A 85 21.13 -24.01 -36.90
CA SER A 85 21.87 -24.73 -37.95
C SER A 85 21.94 -26.25 -37.73
N HIS A 86 21.73 -26.71 -36.49
CA HIS A 86 21.73 -28.13 -36.13
C HIS A 86 20.38 -28.82 -36.35
N VAL A 87 19.32 -28.06 -36.66
CA VAL A 87 17.99 -28.61 -36.96
C VAL A 87 18.04 -29.44 -38.25
N ALA A 88 17.57 -30.68 -38.19
CA ALA A 88 17.66 -31.64 -39.30
C ALA A 88 16.72 -31.30 -40.47
N ASP A 89 15.53 -30.74 -40.20
CA ASP A 89 14.59 -30.30 -41.24
C ASP A 89 15.00 -28.91 -41.79
N PRO A 90 15.27 -28.79 -43.10
CA PRO A 90 15.56 -27.51 -43.74
C PRO A 90 14.48 -26.44 -43.54
N ILE A 91 13.21 -26.82 -43.45
CA ILE A 91 12.10 -25.87 -43.31
C ILE A 91 12.07 -25.30 -41.88
N GLU A 92 12.16 -26.17 -40.87
CA GLU A 92 12.22 -25.77 -39.47
C GLU A 92 13.47 -24.94 -39.18
N GLY A 93 14.62 -25.30 -39.76
CA GLY A 93 15.86 -24.53 -39.64
C GLY A 93 15.75 -23.11 -40.23
N LEU A 94 15.00 -22.92 -41.33
CA LEU A 94 14.72 -21.58 -41.87
C LEU A 94 13.84 -20.77 -40.92
N ILE A 95 12.80 -21.38 -40.37
CA ILE A 95 11.88 -20.73 -39.41
C ILE A 95 12.65 -20.33 -38.15
N ALA A 96 13.50 -21.21 -37.60
CA ALA A 96 14.30 -20.94 -36.41
C ALA A 96 15.30 -19.79 -36.62
N LYS A 97 15.95 -19.72 -37.79
CA LYS A 97 16.85 -18.61 -38.15
C LYS A 97 16.12 -17.27 -38.24
N GLU A 98 14.98 -17.23 -38.90
CA GLU A 98 14.17 -16.00 -39.00
C GLU A 98 13.61 -15.58 -37.62
N ALA A 99 13.17 -16.55 -36.80
CA ALA A 99 12.73 -16.28 -35.44
C ALA A 99 13.84 -15.66 -34.58
N ALA A 100 15.08 -16.15 -34.71
CA ALA A 100 16.25 -15.58 -34.03
C ALA A 100 16.49 -14.11 -34.42
N ILE A 101 16.37 -13.80 -35.70
CA ILE A 101 16.55 -12.44 -36.24
C ILE A 101 15.43 -11.50 -35.74
N ILE A 102 14.18 -11.95 -35.76
CA ILE A 102 13.02 -11.18 -35.26
C ILE A 102 13.19 -10.89 -33.77
N LEU A 103 13.57 -11.89 -32.98
CA LEU A 103 13.74 -11.76 -31.54
C LEU A 103 14.88 -10.79 -31.18
N ALA A 104 16.00 -10.85 -31.90
CA ALA A 104 17.11 -9.94 -31.70
C ALA A 104 16.77 -8.50 -32.12
N HIS A 105 15.99 -8.32 -33.18
CA HIS A 105 15.46 -7.01 -33.56
C HIS A 105 14.54 -6.43 -32.48
N ASP A 106 13.62 -7.24 -31.94
CA ASP A 106 12.67 -6.80 -30.91
C ASP A 106 13.36 -6.42 -29.61
N SER A 107 14.34 -7.21 -29.15
CA SER A 107 15.13 -6.90 -27.96
C SER A 107 15.94 -5.60 -28.11
N ARG A 108 16.34 -5.26 -29.34
CA ARG A 108 17.06 -4.00 -29.64
C ARG A 108 16.13 -2.80 -29.78
N ARG A 109 15.00 -2.95 -30.46
CA ARG A 109 14.03 -1.87 -30.73
C ARG A 109 13.20 -1.55 -29.48
N TYR A 110 12.89 -2.57 -28.67
CA TYR A 110 12.06 -2.49 -27.48
C TYR A 110 12.69 -3.23 -26.29
N PRO A 111 13.83 -2.72 -25.76
CA PRO A 111 14.57 -3.38 -24.69
C PRO A 111 13.73 -3.48 -23.41
N VAL A 112 13.75 -4.67 -22.79
CA VAL A 112 13.21 -4.86 -21.44
C VAL A 112 14.22 -4.34 -20.40
N PRO A 113 13.77 -3.94 -19.19
CA PRO A 113 14.70 -3.51 -18.13
C PRO A 113 15.74 -4.60 -17.82
N GLY A 114 17.02 -4.26 -17.95
CA GLY A 114 18.13 -5.21 -17.76
C GLY A 114 18.49 -6.04 -18.99
N ALA A 115 17.97 -5.69 -20.18
CA ALA A 115 18.24 -6.43 -21.40
C ALA A 115 19.73 -6.39 -21.81
N LYS A 116 20.30 -7.55 -22.12
CA LYS A 116 21.63 -7.72 -22.73
C LYS A 116 21.49 -8.53 -24.02
N VAL A 117 21.86 -7.94 -25.14
CA VAL A 117 21.87 -8.61 -26.44
C VAL A 117 23.33 -8.74 -26.87
N GLU A 118 23.81 -9.97 -26.98
CA GLU A 118 25.13 -10.30 -27.47
C GLU A 118 25.05 -10.66 -28.97
N GLY A 119 25.87 -10.00 -29.79
CA GLY A 119 25.88 -10.13 -31.25
C GLY A 119 25.23 -8.96 -32.00
N THR A 120 25.55 -8.86 -33.30
CA THR A 120 24.95 -7.86 -34.20
C THR A 120 23.87 -8.53 -35.04
N ALA A 121 22.61 -8.22 -34.74
CA ALA A 121 21.49 -8.71 -35.54
C ALA A 121 21.46 -8.07 -36.94
N PRO A 122 21.21 -8.86 -38.00
CA PRO A 122 20.88 -8.34 -39.32
C PRO A 122 19.67 -7.40 -39.28
N LYS A 123 19.61 -6.46 -40.23
CA LYS A 123 18.41 -5.63 -40.40
C LYS A 123 17.27 -6.52 -40.91
N LEU A 124 16.12 -6.48 -40.25
CA LEU A 124 14.93 -7.16 -40.73
C LEU A 124 14.55 -6.67 -42.13
N THR A 125 14.26 -7.63 -43.01
CA THR A 125 13.70 -7.36 -44.32
C THR A 125 12.26 -6.85 -44.15
N ARG A 126 11.92 -5.78 -44.86
CA ARG A 126 10.57 -5.24 -44.84
C ARG A 126 9.71 -6.02 -45.81
N VAL A 127 8.71 -6.74 -45.29
CA VAL A 127 7.68 -7.41 -46.09
C VAL A 127 6.49 -6.48 -46.26
N ASP A 128 5.91 -6.43 -47.45
CA ASP A 128 4.70 -5.63 -47.70
C ASP A 128 3.49 -6.25 -47.00
N ASP A 129 2.60 -5.37 -46.50
CA ASP A 129 1.42 -5.76 -45.72
C ASP A 129 0.51 -6.73 -46.48
N ARG A 130 0.44 -6.61 -47.82
CA ARG A 130 -0.33 -7.51 -48.69
C ARG A 130 0.14 -8.97 -48.57
N PHE A 131 1.44 -9.21 -48.51
CA PHE A 131 1.98 -10.56 -48.39
C PHE A 131 1.80 -11.12 -46.98
N LEU A 132 1.90 -10.27 -45.95
CA LEU A 132 1.62 -10.67 -44.57
C LEU A 132 0.15 -11.06 -44.37
N GLU A 133 -0.78 -10.31 -44.96
CA GLU A 133 -2.21 -10.62 -44.87
C GLU A 133 -2.57 -11.87 -45.67
N ALA A 134 -1.99 -12.04 -46.87
CA ALA A 134 -2.13 -13.27 -47.64
C ALA A 134 -1.60 -14.50 -46.87
N ALA A 135 -0.40 -14.42 -46.28
CA ALA A 135 0.17 -15.50 -45.48
C ALA A 135 -0.69 -15.81 -44.25
N ARG A 136 -1.17 -14.80 -43.51
CA ARG A 136 -2.09 -14.99 -42.38
C ARG A 136 -3.40 -15.67 -42.80
N SER A 137 -3.95 -15.28 -43.95
CA SER A 137 -5.16 -15.91 -44.49
C SER A 137 -4.94 -17.36 -44.90
N ALA A 138 -3.77 -17.69 -45.49
CA ALA A 138 -3.40 -19.05 -45.85
C ALA A 138 -3.25 -19.94 -44.61
N ILE A 139 -2.52 -19.48 -43.59
CA ILE A 139 -2.37 -20.18 -42.30
C ILE A 139 -3.75 -20.37 -41.64
N ALA A 140 -4.60 -19.34 -41.64
CA ALA A 140 -5.94 -19.45 -41.08
C ALA A 140 -6.82 -20.47 -41.85
N ALA A 141 -6.68 -20.55 -43.18
CA ALA A 141 -7.38 -21.54 -43.99
C ALA A 141 -6.88 -22.97 -43.74
N GLU A 142 -5.57 -23.14 -43.56
CA GLU A 142 -4.96 -24.43 -43.20
C GLU A 142 -5.40 -24.88 -41.80
N VAL A 143 -5.40 -23.98 -40.81
CA VAL A 143 -5.89 -24.28 -39.45
C VAL A 143 -7.40 -24.56 -39.44
N ALA A 144 -8.18 -23.91 -40.31
CA ALA A 144 -9.61 -24.17 -40.47
C ALA A 144 -9.93 -25.43 -41.28
N SER A 145 -8.93 -26.10 -41.86
CA SER A 145 -9.14 -27.37 -42.55
C SER A 145 -9.57 -28.46 -41.57
N THR A 146 -10.43 -29.37 -42.03
CA THR A 146 -10.98 -30.45 -41.19
C THR A 146 -9.88 -31.33 -40.58
N SER A 147 -8.82 -31.61 -41.33
CA SER A 147 -7.67 -32.38 -40.84
C SER A 147 -6.92 -31.67 -39.72
N ALA A 148 -6.74 -30.35 -39.80
CA ALA A 148 -6.07 -29.58 -38.76
C ALA A 148 -6.96 -29.44 -37.51
N GLN A 149 -8.28 -29.32 -37.69
CA GLN A 149 -9.24 -29.28 -36.58
C GLN A 149 -9.29 -30.60 -35.81
N GLU A 150 -9.26 -31.74 -36.50
CA GLU A 150 -9.19 -33.07 -35.88
C GLU A 150 -7.89 -33.25 -35.09
N GLN A 151 -6.75 -32.83 -35.66
CA GLN A 151 -5.46 -32.84 -34.97
C GLN A 151 -5.44 -31.90 -33.75
N GLN A 152 -6.06 -30.73 -33.84
CA GLN A 152 -6.15 -29.79 -32.73
C GLN A 152 -6.99 -30.34 -31.58
N GLN A 153 -8.11 -31.00 -31.88
CA GLN A 153 -8.95 -31.66 -30.87
C GLN A 153 -8.21 -32.82 -30.22
N ALA A 154 -7.56 -33.68 -31.01
CA ALA A 154 -6.74 -34.77 -30.48
C ALA A 154 -5.60 -34.27 -29.59
N TRP A 155 -4.94 -33.17 -29.97
CA TRP A 155 -3.91 -32.54 -29.16
C TRP A 155 -4.48 -31.98 -27.85
N GLN A 156 -5.64 -31.32 -27.89
CA GLN A 156 -6.27 -30.78 -26.67
C GLN A 156 -6.66 -31.88 -25.67
N GLU A 157 -7.17 -33.01 -26.16
CA GLU A 157 -7.52 -34.16 -25.31
C GLU A 157 -6.27 -34.81 -24.70
N GLN A 158 -5.16 -34.87 -25.45
CA GLN A 158 -3.90 -35.46 -24.98
C GLN A 158 -3.03 -34.47 -24.20
N PHE A 159 -3.31 -33.17 -24.27
CA PHE A 159 -2.47 -32.12 -23.69
C PHE A 159 -2.34 -32.30 -22.18
N ASP A 160 -3.47 -32.47 -21.47
CA ASP A 160 -3.46 -32.58 -20.01
C ASP A 160 -2.67 -33.83 -19.55
N ASP A 161 -2.77 -34.94 -20.28
CA ASP A 161 -2.06 -36.19 -19.99
C ASP A 161 -0.55 -36.07 -20.26
N VAL A 162 -0.16 -35.48 -21.39
CA VAL A 162 1.25 -35.25 -21.75
C VAL A 162 1.88 -34.20 -20.84
N TRP A 163 1.17 -33.12 -20.55
CA TRP A 163 1.63 -32.05 -19.67
C TRP A 163 1.84 -32.55 -18.24
N SER A 164 0.86 -33.28 -17.70
CA SER A 164 0.95 -33.81 -16.34
C SER A 164 2.01 -34.90 -16.21
N SER A 165 2.22 -35.74 -17.22
CA SER A 165 3.27 -36.78 -17.18
C SER A 165 4.68 -36.21 -17.27
N THR A 166 4.90 -35.18 -18.09
CA THR A 166 6.22 -34.53 -18.26
C THR A 166 6.57 -33.61 -17.09
N HIS A 167 5.61 -32.84 -16.57
CA HIS A 167 5.88 -31.81 -15.56
C HIS A 167 5.50 -32.24 -14.11
N ALA A 168 5.21 -33.52 -13.86
CA ALA A 168 4.77 -34.01 -12.54
C ALA A 168 5.74 -33.72 -11.38
N LYS A 169 7.04 -33.56 -11.66
CA LYS A 169 8.10 -33.55 -10.65
C LYS A 169 8.85 -32.22 -10.51
N CYS A 170 8.64 -31.28 -11.43
CA CYS A 170 9.36 -30.01 -11.46
C CYS A 170 8.45 -28.85 -11.06
N LEU A 171 8.97 -27.98 -10.20
CA LEU A 171 8.30 -26.70 -9.92
C LEU A 171 8.43 -25.81 -11.16
N PRO A 172 7.35 -25.12 -11.59
CA PRO A 172 7.41 -24.21 -12.73
C PRO A 172 8.55 -23.18 -12.58
N GLY A 173 9.46 -23.14 -13.57
CA GLY A 173 10.65 -22.28 -13.57
C GLY A 173 11.94 -22.92 -13.02
N LEU A 174 11.86 -24.12 -12.45
CA LEU A 174 13.01 -24.98 -12.11
C LEU A 174 13.14 -26.18 -13.07
N ASP A 175 12.26 -26.25 -14.06
CA ASP A 175 12.21 -27.34 -15.02
C ASP A 175 13.40 -27.33 -15.99
N ASN A 176 13.72 -28.49 -16.55
CA ASN A 176 14.79 -28.61 -17.53
C ASN A 176 14.25 -28.34 -18.94
N TYR A 177 14.39 -27.09 -19.41
CA TYR A 177 14.04 -26.72 -20.80
C TYR A 177 15.12 -27.11 -21.83
N ALA A 178 15.97 -28.09 -21.51
CA ALA A 178 16.98 -28.62 -22.43
C ALA A 178 16.44 -29.91 -23.06
N ASP A 179 16.71 -30.08 -24.37
CA ASP A 179 16.13 -31.14 -25.20
C ASP A 179 16.22 -32.53 -24.55
N ASP A 180 15.15 -33.30 -24.74
CA ASP A 180 14.79 -34.60 -24.14
C ASP A 180 15.89 -35.70 -24.16
N GLU A 181 17.01 -35.50 -24.86
CA GLU A 181 18.15 -36.42 -24.81
C GLU A 181 18.97 -36.30 -23.51
N GLU A 182 18.86 -35.18 -22.78
CA GLU A 182 19.51 -34.96 -21.49
C GLU A 182 18.57 -35.06 -20.27
N GLU A 183 17.31 -35.47 -20.48
CA GLU A 183 16.26 -35.66 -19.46
C GLU A 183 16.58 -36.74 -18.39
N GLN A 184 17.73 -37.40 -18.45
CA GLN A 184 18.08 -38.51 -17.56
C GLN A 184 19.18 -38.20 -16.55
N ASN A 185 19.63 -36.96 -16.44
CA ASN A 185 20.59 -36.60 -15.40
C ASN A 185 19.88 -36.02 -14.18
N ALA A 186 19.29 -36.87 -13.34
CA ALA A 186 18.77 -36.50 -12.01
C ALA A 186 19.76 -35.63 -11.21
N PHE A 187 21.06 -35.85 -11.43
CA PHE A 187 22.13 -35.03 -10.89
C PHE A 187 22.04 -33.54 -11.28
N GLN A 188 21.72 -33.21 -12.53
CA GLN A 188 21.61 -31.81 -12.97
C GLN A 188 20.39 -31.11 -12.36
N GLU A 189 19.27 -31.81 -12.22
CA GLU A 189 18.07 -31.33 -11.53
C GLU A 189 18.38 -31.03 -10.06
N GLU A 190 19.04 -31.98 -9.37
CA GLU A 190 19.49 -31.80 -7.99
C GLU A 190 20.42 -30.59 -7.84
N GLN A 191 21.39 -30.41 -8.75
CA GLN A 191 22.29 -29.25 -8.71
C GLN A 191 21.55 -27.92 -8.91
N ARG A 192 20.53 -27.85 -9.77
CA ARG A 192 19.70 -26.64 -9.94
C ARG A 192 18.86 -26.36 -8.70
N MET A 193 18.28 -27.39 -8.10
CA MET A 193 17.55 -27.29 -6.84
C MET A 193 18.44 -26.79 -5.71
N ILE A 194 19.67 -27.30 -5.61
CA ILE A 194 20.69 -26.85 -4.66
C ILE A 194 21.04 -25.38 -4.94
N GLY A 195 21.33 -25.00 -6.18
CA GLY A 195 21.66 -23.61 -6.52
C GLY A 195 20.51 -22.63 -6.22
N ALA A 196 19.26 -23.03 -6.49
CA ALA A 196 18.09 -22.23 -6.11
C ALA A 196 17.93 -22.12 -4.59
N PHE A 197 18.16 -23.21 -3.86
CA PHE A 197 18.15 -23.23 -2.41
C PHE A 197 19.23 -22.31 -1.83
N ASP A 198 20.45 -22.38 -2.35
CA ASP A 198 21.57 -21.55 -1.92
C ASP A 198 21.29 -20.06 -2.16
N ASN A 199 20.74 -19.71 -3.33
CA ASN A 199 20.30 -18.34 -3.64
C ASN A 199 19.24 -17.83 -2.64
N VAL A 200 18.24 -18.67 -2.33
CA VAL A 200 17.21 -18.32 -1.35
C VAL A 200 17.83 -18.17 0.04
N GLN A 201 18.73 -19.06 0.43
CA GLN A 201 19.43 -19.01 1.72
C GLN A 201 20.28 -17.74 1.84
N GLU A 202 21.03 -17.37 0.82
CA GLU A 202 21.82 -16.12 0.80
C GLU A 202 20.89 -14.90 0.92
N SER A 203 19.79 -14.87 0.16
CA SER A 203 18.81 -13.79 0.24
C SER A 203 18.16 -13.69 1.63
N LEU A 204 17.89 -14.83 2.27
CA LEU A 204 17.32 -14.91 3.61
C LEU A 204 18.31 -14.39 4.64
N LEU A 205 19.58 -14.78 4.56
CA LEU A 205 20.62 -14.28 5.46
C LEU A 205 20.81 -12.76 5.30
N ALA A 206 20.89 -12.28 4.06
CA ALA A 206 21.03 -10.84 3.78
C ALA A 206 19.81 -10.03 4.25
N THR A 207 18.59 -10.57 4.13
CA THR A 207 17.38 -9.92 4.63
C THR A 207 17.30 -9.97 6.16
N ALA A 208 17.66 -11.08 6.79
CA ALA A 208 17.71 -11.24 8.23
C ALA A 208 18.72 -10.28 8.89
N GLU A 209 19.91 -10.11 8.30
CA GLU A 209 20.89 -9.14 8.79
C GLU A 209 20.38 -7.70 8.69
N ARG A 210 19.71 -7.35 7.57
CA ARG A 210 19.06 -6.04 7.40
C ARG A 210 17.93 -5.86 8.41
N GLY A 211 17.11 -6.88 8.64
CA GLY A 211 16.07 -6.92 9.66
C GLY A 211 16.64 -6.66 11.05
N ASN A 212 17.66 -7.41 11.46
CA ASN A 212 18.33 -7.24 12.75
C ASN A 212 18.93 -5.83 12.94
N LYS A 213 19.50 -5.25 11.88
CA LYS A 213 20.02 -3.85 11.92
C LYS A 213 18.87 -2.85 12.09
N LEU A 214 17.75 -3.05 11.41
CA LEU A 214 16.57 -2.20 11.54
C LEU A 214 15.93 -2.34 12.92
N GLU A 215 15.75 -3.56 13.42
CA GLU A 215 15.21 -3.81 14.75
C GLU A 215 16.05 -3.16 15.86
N LYS A 216 17.38 -3.24 15.77
CA LYS A 216 18.26 -2.55 16.72
C LYS A 216 18.06 -1.04 16.70
N LYS A 217 17.92 -0.43 15.51
CA LYS A 217 17.62 1.00 15.36
C LYS A 217 16.24 1.35 15.91
N LEU A 218 15.22 0.55 15.59
CA LEU A 218 13.86 0.74 16.07
C LEU A 218 13.78 0.60 17.59
N SER A 219 14.47 -0.39 18.17
CA SER A 219 14.54 -0.58 19.61
C SER A 219 15.22 0.60 20.30
N LEU A 220 16.30 1.15 19.73
CA LEU A 220 16.97 2.35 20.25
C LEU A 220 16.04 3.57 20.24
N HIS A 221 15.36 3.84 19.12
CA HIS A 221 14.50 5.02 19.00
C HIS A 221 13.15 4.88 19.71
N TYR A 222 12.51 3.72 19.59
CA TYR A 222 11.16 3.49 20.10
C TYR A 222 11.12 2.79 21.46
N GLY A 223 12.21 2.21 21.96
CA GLY A 223 12.22 1.51 23.25
C GLY A 223 11.80 2.41 24.41
N GLY A 224 12.30 3.64 24.45
CA GLY A 224 11.89 4.64 25.45
C GLY A 224 10.41 5.02 25.34
N TYR A 225 9.91 5.24 24.13
CA TYR A 225 8.50 5.55 23.88
C TYR A 225 7.58 4.37 24.24
N GLN A 226 7.99 3.14 23.94
CA GLN A 226 7.25 1.93 24.31
C GLN A 226 7.16 1.78 25.82
N ASN A 227 8.25 1.99 26.55
CA ASN A 227 8.24 1.95 28.01
C ASN A 227 7.34 3.04 28.60
N ARG A 228 7.44 4.28 28.09
CA ARG A 228 6.55 5.37 28.51
C ARG A 228 5.08 5.05 28.23
N ALA A 229 4.78 4.49 27.06
CA ALA A 229 3.42 4.08 26.71
C ALA A 229 2.90 2.98 27.64
N LYS A 230 3.73 1.98 27.98
CA LYS A 230 3.38 0.93 28.96
C LYS A 230 3.09 1.53 30.33
N THR A 231 3.94 2.42 30.84
CA THR A 231 3.72 3.08 32.14
C THR A 231 2.46 3.96 32.15
N LEU A 232 2.23 4.72 31.08
CA LEU A 232 1.01 5.55 30.98
C LEU A 232 -0.25 4.69 30.94
N ARG A 233 -0.24 3.59 30.18
CA ARG A 233 -1.36 2.63 30.17
C ARG A 233 -1.61 2.03 31.55
N ALA A 234 -0.56 1.64 32.27
CA ALA A 234 -0.68 1.13 33.64
C ALA A 234 -1.33 2.17 34.57
N LYS A 235 -0.87 3.42 34.54
CA LYS A 235 -1.46 4.52 35.34
C LYS A 235 -2.92 4.79 35.02
N ILE A 236 -3.30 4.73 33.74
CA ILE A 236 -4.69 4.90 33.31
C ILE A 236 -5.56 3.77 33.88
N LEU A 237 -5.08 2.53 33.83
CA LEU A 237 -5.80 1.38 34.38
C LEU A 237 -5.93 1.45 35.91
N GLU A 238 -4.86 1.83 36.62
CA GLU A 238 -4.88 2.04 38.07
C GLU A 238 -5.88 3.14 38.46
N ALA A 239 -5.85 4.28 37.78
CA ALA A 239 -6.80 5.38 38.02
C ALA A 239 -8.24 4.94 37.73
N ASN A 240 -8.46 4.20 36.64
CA ASN A 240 -9.79 3.69 36.28
C ASN A 240 -10.32 2.66 37.29
N ALA A 241 -9.43 1.88 37.94
CA ALA A 241 -9.82 0.96 39.01
C ALA A 241 -10.08 1.66 40.36
N ALA A 242 -9.41 2.79 40.61
CA ALA A 242 -9.59 3.58 41.83
C ALA A 242 -10.83 4.49 41.78
N LEU A 243 -11.16 5.02 40.60
CA LEU A 243 -12.27 5.95 40.40
C LEU A 243 -13.63 5.42 40.91
N PRO A 244 -14.09 4.20 40.55
CA PRO A 244 -15.38 3.70 41.02
C PRO A 244 -15.38 3.48 42.54
N LYS A 245 -14.26 3.02 43.13
CA LYS A 245 -14.17 2.85 44.59
C LYS A 245 -14.35 4.17 45.34
N LEU A 246 -13.72 5.24 44.83
CA LEU A 246 -13.89 6.58 45.40
C LEU A 246 -15.30 7.14 45.19
N GLN A 247 -15.97 6.78 44.10
CA GLN A 247 -17.37 7.13 43.88
C GLN A 247 -18.28 6.40 44.87
N ASP A 248 -18.08 5.09 45.06
CA ASP A 248 -18.80 4.28 46.03
C ASP A 248 -18.60 4.81 47.46
N ASP A 249 -17.36 5.13 47.84
CA ASP A 249 -17.02 5.73 49.14
C ASP A 249 -17.73 7.08 49.33
N LEU A 250 -17.74 7.92 48.29
CA LEU A 250 -18.39 9.23 48.32
C LEU A 250 -19.91 9.09 48.51
N GLU A 251 -20.55 8.18 47.78
CA GLU A 251 -21.97 7.88 47.95
C GLU A 251 -22.28 7.32 49.35
N ALA A 252 -21.42 6.44 49.87
CA ALA A 252 -21.52 5.94 51.23
C ALA A 252 -21.41 7.06 52.27
N PHE A 253 -20.46 8.00 52.12
CA PHE A 253 -20.33 9.14 53.01
C PHE A 253 -21.50 10.12 52.91
N ARG A 254 -22.08 10.33 51.73
CA ARG A 254 -23.30 11.14 51.57
C ARG A 254 -24.48 10.51 52.30
N ASN A 255 -24.68 9.20 52.14
CA ASN A 255 -25.73 8.47 52.83
C ASN A 255 -25.53 8.54 54.35
N LEU A 256 -24.28 8.34 54.82
CA LEU A 256 -23.93 8.46 56.23
C LEU A 256 -24.18 9.87 56.77
N GLN A 257 -23.85 10.92 56.01
CA GLN A 257 -24.09 12.31 56.40
C GLN A 257 -25.59 12.57 56.60
N ILE A 258 -26.44 12.07 55.70
CA ILE A 258 -27.90 12.21 55.80
C ILE A 258 -28.42 11.45 57.03
N SER A 259 -27.97 10.21 57.23
CA SER A 259 -28.42 9.39 58.37
C SER A 259 -27.96 9.96 59.71
N GLU A 260 -26.71 10.43 59.80
CA GLU A 260 -26.18 11.07 61.01
C GLU A 260 -26.87 12.40 61.29
N GLY A 261 -27.18 13.19 60.25
CA GLY A 261 -27.96 14.42 60.39
C GLY A 261 -29.31 14.17 61.06
N ALA A 262 -30.04 13.14 60.61
CA ALA A 262 -31.31 12.72 61.22
C ALA A 262 -31.12 12.11 62.63
N ALA A 263 -30.06 11.32 62.83
CA ALA A 263 -29.77 10.70 64.12
C ALA A 263 -29.44 11.75 65.20
N VAL A 264 -28.69 12.80 64.84
CA VAL A 264 -28.34 13.91 65.74
C VAL A 264 -29.60 14.68 66.14
N SER A 265 -30.50 15.01 65.20
CA SER A 265 -31.74 15.70 65.55
C SER A 265 -32.61 14.89 66.50
N SER A 266 -32.82 13.59 66.22
CA SER A 266 -33.60 12.72 67.10
C SER A 266 -32.93 12.52 68.47
N ARG A 267 -31.59 12.48 68.55
CA ARG A 267 -30.87 12.37 69.83
C ARG A 267 -31.02 13.65 70.65
N LEU A 268 -30.94 14.82 70.03
CA LEU A 268 -31.13 16.11 70.71
C LEU A 268 -32.57 16.28 71.21
N GLU A 269 -33.57 15.85 70.43
CA GLU A 269 -34.97 15.86 70.86
C GLU A 269 -35.20 14.99 72.08
N LYS A 270 -34.71 13.74 72.08
CA LYS A 270 -34.80 12.84 73.24
C LYS A 270 -34.14 13.43 74.49
N LEU A 271 -32.93 13.98 74.36
CA LEU A 271 -32.25 14.63 75.49
C LEU A 271 -33.02 15.86 76.01
N ARG A 272 -33.62 16.66 75.12
CA ARG A 272 -34.48 17.79 75.53
C ARG A 272 -35.71 17.33 76.29
N GLU A 273 -36.36 16.25 75.83
CA GLU A 273 -37.50 15.64 76.52
C GLU A 273 -37.11 15.13 77.91
N GLU A 274 -36.01 14.38 78.01
CA GLU A 274 -35.48 13.86 79.29
C GLU A 274 -35.14 15.00 80.26
N VAL A 275 -34.44 16.04 79.80
CA VAL A 275 -34.12 17.21 80.62
C VAL A 275 -35.40 17.94 81.05
N SER A 276 -36.37 18.10 80.15
CA SER A 276 -37.66 18.73 80.49
C SER A 276 -38.43 17.93 81.56
N PHE A 277 -38.37 16.61 81.51
CA PHE A 277 -38.97 15.72 82.49
C PHE A 277 -38.27 15.84 83.85
N ILE A 278 -36.94 15.84 83.88
CA ILE A 278 -36.16 16.01 85.11
C ILE A 278 -36.44 17.38 85.74
N MET A 279 -36.46 18.46 84.95
CA MET A 279 -36.78 19.81 85.45
C MET A 279 -38.19 19.90 86.05
N ARG A 280 -39.19 19.26 85.44
CA ARG A 280 -40.55 19.19 86.02
C ARG A 280 -40.53 18.48 87.37
N ARG A 281 -39.86 17.32 87.45
CA ARG A 281 -39.77 16.53 88.68
C ARG A 281 -38.97 17.23 89.78
N GLU A 282 -37.91 17.95 89.42
CA GLU A 282 -37.15 18.79 90.34
C GLU A 282 -38.02 19.91 90.90
N ARG A 283 -38.77 20.61 90.03
CA ARG A 283 -39.68 21.68 90.45
C ARG A 283 -40.76 21.16 91.41
N GLU A 284 -41.39 20.04 91.09
CA GLU A 284 -42.36 19.38 91.98
C GLU A 284 -41.73 19.03 93.34
N ALA A 285 -40.51 18.51 93.35
CA ALA A 285 -39.79 18.19 94.58
C ALA A 285 -39.42 19.45 95.40
N GLN A 286 -39.02 20.54 94.75
CA GLN A 286 -38.74 21.82 95.41
C GLN A 286 -40.02 22.46 95.98
N GLU A 287 -41.13 22.43 95.25
CA GLU A 287 -42.44 22.91 95.71
C GLU A 287 -42.92 22.11 96.93
N LEU A 288 -42.78 20.78 96.90
CA LEU A 288 -43.05 19.91 98.05
C LEU A 288 -42.14 20.20 99.23
N TYR A 289 -40.84 20.41 99.00
CA TYR A 289 -39.93 20.77 100.08
C TYR A 289 -40.31 22.12 100.71
N LYS A 290 -40.65 23.12 99.88
CA LYS A 290 -41.12 24.41 100.34
C LYS A 290 -42.38 24.28 101.20
N SER A 291 -43.40 23.55 100.72
CA SER A 291 -44.63 23.37 101.49
C SER A 291 -44.38 22.65 102.83
N ARG A 292 -43.56 21.60 102.85
CA ARG A 292 -43.19 20.88 104.08
C ARG A 292 -42.37 21.74 105.05
N ARG A 293 -41.51 22.61 104.52
CA ARG A 293 -40.77 23.57 105.32
C ARG A 293 -41.70 24.62 105.92
N ASP A 294 -42.60 25.18 105.13
CA ASP A 294 -43.59 26.16 105.59
C ASP A 294 -44.46 25.53 106.71
N GLU A 295 -44.92 24.28 106.54
CA GLU A 295 -45.62 23.51 107.59
C GLU A 295 -44.77 23.34 108.86
N LEU A 296 -43.47 23.05 108.72
CA LEU A 296 -42.56 22.90 109.86
C LEU A 296 -42.32 24.23 110.58
N ASP A 297 -42.11 25.31 109.83
CA ASP A 297 -41.92 26.66 110.36
C ASP A 297 -43.20 27.14 111.10
N GLU A 298 -44.39 26.79 110.60
CA GLU A 298 -45.67 27.00 111.29
C GLU A 298 -45.76 26.22 112.61
N LEU A 299 -45.39 24.95 112.61
CA LEU A 299 -45.37 24.12 113.83
C LEU A 299 -44.33 24.63 114.85
N VAL A 300 -43.17 25.08 114.40
CA VAL A 300 -42.12 25.68 115.25
C VAL A 300 -42.57 27.03 115.81
N ALA A 301 -43.19 27.89 115.01
CA ALA A 301 -43.80 29.13 115.50
C ALA A 301 -44.96 28.88 116.48
N GLY A 302 -45.76 27.83 116.24
CA GLY A 302 -46.81 27.38 117.14
C GLY A 302 -46.27 26.86 118.47
N THR A 303 -45.18 26.09 118.46
CA THR A 303 -44.53 25.55 119.66
C THR A 303 -43.69 26.60 120.42
N ALA A 304 -43.11 27.59 119.74
CA ALA A 304 -42.46 28.74 120.36
C ALA A 304 -43.45 29.66 121.11
N ARG A 305 -44.74 29.66 120.72
CA ARG A 305 -45.82 30.28 121.51
C ARG A 305 -46.29 29.46 122.71
N VAL A 306 -46.00 28.16 122.75
CA VAL A 306 -46.48 27.25 123.80
C VAL A 306 -45.42 26.97 124.88
N ASN A 307 -44.12 27.15 124.60
CA ASN A 307 -43.04 26.92 125.57
C ASN A 307 -42.38 28.21 126.11
N GLY A 308 -43.14 29.30 126.22
CA GLY A 308 -42.69 30.55 126.83
C GLY A 308 -43.52 30.93 128.07
N TRP A 309 -42.95 30.64 129.26
CA TRP A 309 -43.30 31.15 130.60
C TRP A 309 -44.62 30.67 131.26
N HIS A 310 -44.51 29.76 132.24
CA HIS A 310 -44.56 30.03 133.69
C HIS A 310 -44.58 28.75 134.52
#